data_AF-A0A354C6I7-F1
#
_entry.id   AF-A0A354C6I7-F1
#
_cell.length_a   1.000
_cell.length_b   1.000
_cell.length_c   1.000
_cell.angle_alpha   90.00
_cell.angle_beta   90.00
_cell.angle_gamma   90.00
#
_symmetry.space_group_name_H-M   'P 1'
#
loop_
_entity.id
_entity.type
_entity.pdbx_description
1 polymer ?
#
loop_
_entity_poly.entity_id
_entity_poly.type
_entity_poly.pdbx_seq_one_letter_code
_entity_poly.pdbx_strand_id
1 'polypeptide(L)'
;MMQCRDYRKLLMLLIFITAGFLIISCSPKVVKPVSEMDTPEHHFYTGTKLLDQGKYADAKKEFDQSIALDPKFSRAYAGNSLVNAYEGEFKAANESMEKAWSYAKNDSEKLFVHICKIRLSTLSKADKNWIDDAKGQFKKAIKIDSSSAAAHYFMGVAFKTALNFADAGQMFKQVLDINREYVKEADTEWNLVQKIQRAMPGTITGKKIALLERINRADAAALFMEELKIDALYKKRTPKTFDNAFKDPEQAKVGAGAASKTATDIATHPLKADIEGILQMEVRGLEAYPDGTFRPADIVDRATYAMMIEDILIKVTGDNTLATKFIGSTSPFPDLRSDLPYFNSVMVVTSRGIMEAKDITTGEFAPLSPVPGVDALLVIRKIKEELKIF
;
A
#
# COMPACT_ATOMS: atom_id res chain seq x y z
N MET A 1 -21.80 -16.99 -79.11
CA MET A 1 -21.09 -17.22 -77.82
C MET A 1 -20.57 -15.93 -77.13
N MET A 2 -20.75 -14.71 -77.68
CA MET A 2 -20.24 -13.48 -77.05
C MET A 2 -21.17 -12.82 -76.00
N GLN A 3 -22.49 -13.08 -76.01
CA GLN A 3 -23.43 -12.40 -75.12
C GLN A 3 -23.47 -12.93 -73.67
N CYS A 4 -22.96 -14.15 -73.42
CA CYS A 4 -23.02 -14.79 -72.09
C CYS A 4 -21.84 -14.39 -71.18
N ARG A 5 -20.76 -13.82 -71.74
CA ARG A 5 -19.54 -13.46 -70.99
C ARG A 5 -19.66 -12.12 -70.27
N ASP A 6 -20.42 -11.18 -70.81
CA ASP A 6 -20.60 -9.85 -70.22
C ASP A 6 -21.59 -9.86 -69.04
N TYR A 7 -22.62 -10.71 -69.09
CA TYR A 7 -23.54 -10.89 -67.95
C TYR A 7 -22.85 -11.49 -66.72
N ARG A 8 -21.89 -12.40 -66.89
CA ARG A 8 -21.10 -12.96 -65.78
C ARG A 8 -20.20 -11.91 -65.12
N LYS A 9 -19.60 -11.01 -65.90
CA LYS A 9 -18.77 -9.92 -65.37
C LYS A 9 -19.62 -8.86 -64.65
N LEU A 10 -20.78 -8.52 -65.20
CA LEU A 10 -21.74 -7.59 -64.58
C LEU A 10 -22.32 -8.17 -63.27
N LEU A 11 -22.66 -9.46 -63.27
CA LEU A 11 -23.14 -10.18 -62.07
C LEU A 11 -22.05 -10.25 -60.99
N MET A 12 -20.79 -10.56 -61.36
CA MET A 12 -19.69 -10.54 -60.40
C MET A 12 -19.43 -9.14 -59.85
N LEU A 13 -19.50 -8.09 -60.67
CA LEU A 13 -19.35 -6.70 -60.23
C LEU A 13 -20.47 -6.32 -59.23
N LEU A 14 -21.72 -6.71 -59.51
CA LEU A 14 -22.86 -6.50 -58.61
C LEU A 14 -22.70 -7.26 -57.29
N ILE A 15 -22.20 -8.50 -57.32
CA ILE A 15 -21.91 -9.29 -56.11
C ILE A 15 -20.77 -8.65 -55.30
N PHE A 16 -19.73 -8.10 -55.94
CA PHE A 16 -18.67 -7.38 -55.24
C PHE A 16 -19.16 -6.06 -54.64
N ILE A 17 -20.07 -5.34 -55.32
CA ILE A 17 -20.67 -4.11 -54.81
C ILE A 17 -21.61 -4.42 -53.63
N THR A 18 -22.46 -5.45 -53.72
CA THR A 18 -23.36 -5.84 -52.61
C THR A 18 -22.61 -6.47 -51.44
N ALA A 19 -21.56 -7.25 -51.70
CA ALA A 19 -20.65 -7.73 -50.66
C ALA A 19 -19.90 -6.57 -50.00
N GLY A 20 -19.50 -5.54 -50.76
CA GLY A 20 -18.90 -4.31 -50.23
C GLY A 20 -19.84 -3.50 -49.33
N PHE A 21 -21.15 -3.47 -49.64
CA PHE A 21 -22.16 -2.82 -48.78
C PHE A 21 -22.47 -3.61 -47.49
N LEU A 22 -22.28 -4.93 -47.48
CA LEU A 22 -22.51 -5.77 -46.29
C LEU A 22 -21.39 -5.65 -45.24
N ILE A 23 -20.21 -5.14 -45.59
CA ILE A 23 -19.08 -4.97 -44.64
C ILE A 23 -19.13 -3.64 -43.87
N ILE A 24 -20.08 -2.74 -44.17
CA ILE A 24 -20.22 -1.43 -43.52
C ILE A 24 -21.10 -1.51 -42.25
N SER A 25 -21.71 -2.65 -41.95
CA SER A 25 -22.78 -2.77 -40.94
C SER A 25 -22.35 -3.27 -39.53
N CYS A 26 -21.09 -3.12 -39.12
CA CYS A 26 -20.66 -3.48 -37.76
C CYS A 26 -20.14 -2.29 -36.95
N SER A 27 -20.73 -1.10 -37.14
CA SER A 27 -20.60 -0.03 -36.15
C SER A 27 -21.69 -0.19 -35.09
N PRO A 28 -21.37 -0.16 -33.78
CA PRO A 28 -22.39 -0.18 -32.74
C PRO A 28 -23.38 0.96 -32.99
N LYS A 29 -24.68 0.65 -32.97
CA LYS A 29 -25.73 1.63 -33.20
C LYS A 29 -25.65 2.69 -32.10
N VAL A 30 -25.37 3.93 -32.50
CA VAL A 30 -25.40 5.09 -31.61
C VAL A 30 -26.79 5.20 -30.98
N VAL A 31 -26.85 5.20 -29.65
CA VAL A 31 -28.11 5.37 -28.91
C VAL A 31 -28.53 6.83 -29.00
N LYS A 32 -29.83 7.09 -29.17
CA LYS A 32 -30.36 8.46 -29.17
C LYS A 32 -30.45 8.97 -27.73
N PRO A 33 -30.00 10.20 -27.44
CA PRO A 33 -30.22 10.84 -26.15
C PRO A 33 -31.71 10.85 -25.74
N VAL A 34 -31.98 10.53 -24.47
CA VAL A 34 -33.31 10.52 -23.86
C VAL A 34 -33.71 11.93 -23.39
N SER A 35 -32.74 12.80 -23.11
CA SER A 35 -32.96 14.20 -22.69
C SER A 35 -31.79 15.10 -23.11
N GLU A 36 -31.92 16.43 -22.96
CA GLU A 36 -30.84 17.38 -23.28
C GLU A 36 -29.57 17.15 -22.45
N MET A 37 -29.70 16.63 -21.23
CA MET A 37 -28.57 16.35 -20.34
C MET A 37 -27.97 14.95 -20.56
N ASP A 38 -28.60 14.11 -21.38
CA ASP A 38 -28.14 12.76 -21.71
C ASP A 38 -27.01 12.82 -22.75
N THR A 39 -25.82 13.20 -22.26
CA THR A 39 -24.62 13.44 -23.06
C THR A 39 -23.50 12.47 -22.69
N PRO A 40 -22.61 12.11 -23.63
CA PRO A 40 -21.42 11.30 -23.32
C PRO A 40 -20.59 11.89 -22.17
N GLU A 41 -20.44 13.21 -22.12
CA GLU A 41 -19.67 13.93 -21.11
C GLU A 41 -20.29 13.82 -19.71
N HIS A 42 -21.62 13.92 -19.60
CA HIS A 42 -22.33 13.79 -18.33
C HIS A 42 -22.19 12.38 -17.75
N HIS A 43 -22.40 11.36 -18.58
CA HIS A 43 -22.20 9.96 -18.19
C HIS A 43 -20.74 9.69 -17.81
N PHE A 44 -19.77 10.21 -18.56
CA PHE A 44 -18.36 10.09 -18.20
C PHE A 44 -18.01 10.78 -16.87
N TYR A 45 -18.55 11.97 -16.62
CA TYR A 45 -18.34 12.69 -15.36
C TYR A 45 -18.89 11.88 -14.18
N THR A 46 -20.11 11.37 -14.30
CA THR A 46 -20.76 10.52 -13.29
C THR A 46 -19.97 9.21 -13.07
N GLY A 47 -19.58 8.54 -14.15
CA GLY A 47 -18.74 7.34 -14.10
C GLY A 47 -17.41 7.57 -13.40
N THR A 48 -16.77 8.72 -13.63
CA THR A 48 -15.52 9.10 -12.94
C THR A 48 -15.74 9.28 -11.44
N LYS A 49 -16.83 9.94 -11.03
CA LYS A 49 -17.16 10.08 -9.60
C LYS A 49 -17.45 8.74 -8.93
N LEU A 50 -18.13 7.83 -9.62
CA LEU A 50 -18.40 6.49 -9.11
C LEU A 50 -17.12 5.64 -9.02
N LEU A 51 -16.22 5.78 -9.99
CA LEU A 51 -14.90 5.15 -9.97
C LEU A 51 -14.08 5.62 -8.76
N ASP A 52 -14.04 6.93 -8.50
CA ASP A 52 -13.34 7.50 -7.34
C ASP A 52 -13.95 7.05 -5.99
N GLN A 53 -15.24 6.71 -5.98
CA GLN A 53 -15.94 6.11 -4.82
C GLN A 53 -15.75 4.60 -4.70
N GLY A 54 -15.05 3.94 -5.63
CA GLY A 54 -14.88 2.49 -5.68
C GLY A 54 -16.12 1.72 -6.13
N LYS A 55 -17.15 2.39 -6.67
CA LYS A 55 -18.37 1.77 -7.19
C LYS A 55 -18.17 1.34 -8.64
N TYR A 56 -17.34 0.31 -8.83
CA TYR A 56 -16.87 -0.10 -10.15
C TYR A 56 -17.98 -0.54 -11.11
N ALA A 57 -18.94 -1.34 -10.63
CA ALA A 57 -20.07 -1.79 -11.46
C ALA A 57 -20.94 -0.62 -11.96
N ASP A 58 -21.23 0.36 -11.10
CA ASP A 58 -22.01 1.54 -11.48
C ASP A 58 -21.19 2.44 -12.42
N ALA A 59 -19.91 2.65 -12.13
CA ALA A 59 -19.00 3.40 -12.99
C ALA A 59 -18.92 2.79 -14.40
N LYS A 60 -18.85 1.45 -14.48
CA LYS A 60 -18.85 0.72 -15.75
C LYS A 60 -20.11 1.01 -16.55
N LYS A 61 -21.28 0.97 -15.92
CA LYS A 61 -22.57 1.26 -16.58
C LYS A 61 -22.60 2.66 -17.17
N GLU A 62 -22.14 3.65 -16.42
CA GLU A 62 -22.07 5.04 -16.89
C GLU A 62 -21.08 5.20 -18.06
N PHE A 63 -19.90 4.56 -18.01
CA PHE A 63 -18.98 4.58 -19.14
C PHE A 63 -19.54 3.84 -20.37
N ASP A 64 -20.23 2.73 -20.18
CA ASP A 64 -20.88 1.99 -21.27
C ASP A 64 -22.00 2.83 -21.92
N GLN A 65 -22.77 3.61 -21.14
CA GLN A 65 -23.74 4.59 -21.65
C GLN A 65 -23.06 5.71 -22.43
N SER A 66 -21.96 6.28 -21.90
CA SER A 66 -21.18 7.30 -22.61
C SER A 66 -20.66 6.80 -23.96
N ILE A 67 -20.15 5.56 -24.01
CA ILE A 67 -19.71 4.89 -25.24
C ILE A 67 -20.89 4.62 -26.20
N ALA A 68 -22.08 4.30 -25.68
CA ALA A 68 -23.26 4.07 -26.51
C ALA A 68 -23.77 5.36 -27.19
N LEU A 69 -23.62 6.51 -26.52
CA LEU A 69 -23.99 7.83 -27.05
C LEU A 69 -22.94 8.39 -28.02
N ASP A 70 -21.65 8.16 -27.75
CA ASP A 70 -20.56 8.42 -28.70
C ASP A 70 -19.55 7.27 -28.71
N PRO A 71 -19.63 6.36 -29.70
CA PRO A 71 -18.70 5.23 -29.84
C PRO A 71 -17.23 5.60 -30.08
N LYS A 72 -16.91 6.89 -30.27
CA LYS A 72 -15.55 7.40 -30.40
C LYS A 72 -15.18 8.33 -29.25
N PHE A 73 -15.90 8.27 -28.13
CA PHE A 73 -15.59 9.07 -26.95
C PHE A 73 -14.40 8.49 -26.18
N SER A 74 -13.21 8.98 -26.49
CA SER A 74 -11.92 8.47 -25.97
C SER A 74 -11.87 8.36 -24.44
N ARG A 75 -12.41 9.36 -23.73
CA ARG A 75 -12.37 9.42 -22.26
C ARG A 75 -13.18 8.32 -21.58
N ALA A 76 -14.35 7.93 -22.12
CA ALA A 76 -15.13 6.85 -21.56
C ALA A 76 -14.45 5.48 -21.73
N TYR A 77 -13.78 5.24 -22.85
CA TYR A 77 -12.95 4.04 -23.00
C TYR A 77 -11.79 4.00 -22.01
N ALA A 78 -11.14 5.14 -21.74
CA ALA A 78 -10.09 5.23 -20.73
C ALA A 78 -10.65 5.02 -19.30
N GLY A 79 -11.83 5.55 -18.99
CA GLY A 79 -12.54 5.28 -17.73
C GLY A 79 -12.90 3.80 -17.56
N ASN A 80 -13.48 3.19 -18.59
CA ASN A 80 -13.83 1.76 -18.63
C ASN A 80 -12.60 0.87 -18.47
N SER A 81 -11.47 1.25 -19.09
CA SER A 81 -10.18 0.56 -18.92
C SER A 81 -9.76 0.50 -17.46
N LEU A 82 -9.87 1.61 -16.72
CA LEU A 82 -9.52 1.65 -15.31
C LEU A 82 -10.47 0.80 -14.47
N VAL A 83 -11.78 0.81 -14.76
CA VAL A 83 -12.74 -0.08 -14.10
C VAL A 83 -12.33 -1.54 -14.27
N ASN A 84 -12.09 -1.98 -15.51
CA ASN A 84 -11.64 -3.35 -15.78
C ASN A 84 -10.32 -3.68 -15.04
N ALA A 85 -9.40 -2.71 -14.91
CA ALA A 85 -8.16 -2.91 -14.17
C ALA A 85 -8.38 -3.07 -12.66
N TYR A 86 -9.31 -2.33 -12.06
CA TYR A 86 -9.69 -2.52 -10.64
C TYR A 86 -10.38 -3.86 -10.40
N GLU A 87 -11.07 -4.41 -11.41
CA GLU A 87 -11.68 -5.75 -11.38
C GLU A 87 -10.66 -6.87 -11.67
N GLY A 88 -9.40 -6.56 -11.98
CA GLY A 88 -8.35 -7.53 -12.32
C GLY A 88 -8.36 -8.01 -13.77
N GLU A 89 -9.29 -7.50 -14.58
CA GLU A 89 -9.47 -7.84 -16.00
C GLU A 89 -8.49 -7.06 -16.88
N PHE A 90 -7.18 -7.25 -16.66
CA PHE A 90 -6.13 -6.45 -17.31
C PHE A 90 -6.10 -6.58 -18.83
N LYS A 91 -6.54 -7.70 -19.40
CA LYS A 91 -6.65 -7.86 -20.85
C LYS A 91 -7.70 -6.90 -21.42
N ALA A 92 -8.91 -6.91 -20.86
CA ALA A 92 -10.00 -6.01 -21.26
C ALA A 92 -9.66 -4.54 -20.97
N ALA A 93 -8.94 -4.28 -19.88
CA ALA A 93 -8.40 -2.96 -19.56
C ALA A 93 -7.48 -2.43 -20.67
N ASN A 94 -6.51 -3.23 -21.11
CA ASN A 94 -5.60 -2.85 -22.20
C ASN A 94 -6.35 -2.64 -23.53
N GLU A 95 -7.27 -3.52 -23.90
CA GLU A 95 -8.08 -3.37 -25.13
C GLU A 95 -8.89 -2.06 -25.12
N SER A 96 -9.49 -1.72 -23.98
CA SER A 96 -10.22 -0.46 -23.81
C SER A 96 -9.30 0.75 -23.85
N MET A 97 -8.10 0.64 -23.27
CA MET A 97 -7.10 1.71 -23.30
C MET A 97 -6.57 1.99 -24.72
N GLU A 98 -6.40 0.95 -25.53
CA GLU A 98 -5.98 1.10 -26.93
C GLU A 98 -7.08 1.75 -27.79
N LYS A 99 -8.37 1.45 -27.52
CA LYS A 99 -9.48 2.21 -28.11
C LYS A 99 -9.48 3.67 -27.66
N ALA A 100 -9.26 3.93 -26.38
CA ALA A 100 -9.17 5.30 -25.85
C ALA A 100 -8.08 6.10 -26.58
N TRP A 101 -6.92 5.49 -26.78
CA TRP A 101 -5.81 6.12 -27.51
C TRP A 101 -6.14 6.35 -28.99
N SER A 102 -6.73 5.37 -29.69
CA SER A 102 -7.03 5.50 -31.12
C SER A 102 -8.12 6.54 -31.41
N TYR A 103 -9.00 6.81 -30.44
CA TYR A 103 -10.05 7.82 -30.55
C TYR A 103 -9.66 9.20 -30.01
N ALA A 104 -8.53 9.36 -29.32
CA ALA A 104 -8.10 10.64 -28.77
C ALA A 104 -7.68 11.62 -29.88
N LYS A 105 -8.42 12.73 -30.04
CA LYS A 105 -8.24 13.65 -31.18
C LYS A 105 -7.37 14.87 -30.87
N ASN A 106 -7.41 15.34 -29.63
CA ASN A 106 -6.73 16.55 -29.19
C ASN A 106 -5.80 16.27 -28.01
N ASP A 107 -4.99 17.27 -27.66
CA ASP A 107 -3.98 17.13 -26.62
C ASP A 107 -4.58 16.95 -25.22
N SER A 108 -5.75 17.54 -24.93
CA SER A 108 -6.46 17.31 -23.67
C SER A 108 -6.90 15.85 -23.50
N GLU A 109 -7.44 15.24 -24.55
CA GLU A 109 -7.80 13.81 -24.55
C GLU A 109 -6.57 12.91 -24.46
N LYS A 110 -5.50 13.21 -25.19
CA LYS A 110 -4.24 12.45 -25.12
C LYS A 110 -3.60 12.55 -23.74
N LEU A 111 -3.61 13.73 -23.11
CA LEU A 111 -3.15 13.93 -21.74
C LEU A 111 -3.93 13.03 -20.78
N PHE A 112 -5.27 13.03 -20.86
CA PHE A 112 -6.11 12.15 -20.05
C PHE A 112 -5.76 10.68 -20.25
N VAL A 113 -5.60 10.22 -21.50
CA VAL A 113 -5.21 8.84 -21.80
C VAL A 113 -3.84 8.51 -21.22
N HIS A 114 -2.84 9.40 -21.32
CA HIS A 114 -1.53 9.19 -20.70
C HIS A 114 -1.63 9.04 -19.17
N ILE A 115 -2.43 9.88 -18.51
CA ILE A 115 -2.68 9.79 -17.06
C ILE A 115 -3.34 8.44 -16.72
N CYS A 116 -4.34 8.01 -17.49
CA CYS A 116 -4.95 6.70 -17.30
C CYS A 116 -3.97 5.55 -17.55
N LYS A 117 -3.03 5.68 -18.49
CA LYS A 117 -1.96 4.68 -18.69
C LYS A 117 -1.01 4.59 -17.50
N ILE A 118 -0.67 5.70 -16.83
CA ILE A 118 0.10 5.68 -15.55
C ILE A 118 -0.65 4.85 -14.49
N ARG A 119 -1.95 5.12 -14.34
CA ARG A 119 -2.82 4.40 -13.39
C ARG A 119 -2.89 2.90 -13.73
N LEU A 120 -3.11 2.57 -15.00
CA LEU A 120 -3.20 1.18 -15.46
C LEU A 120 -1.91 0.40 -15.18
N SER A 121 -0.74 0.96 -15.52
CA SER A 121 0.56 0.34 -15.20
C SER A 121 0.76 0.15 -13.70
N THR A 122 0.31 1.10 -12.88
CA THR A 122 0.40 1.05 -11.41
C THR A 122 -0.53 0.00 -10.80
N LEU A 123 -1.73 -0.20 -11.38
CA LEU A 123 -2.70 -1.20 -10.94
C LEU A 123 -2.28 -2.61 -11.35
N SER A 124 -1.85 -2.79 -12.60
CA SER A 124 -1.51 -4.11 -13.14
C SER A 124 -0.24 -4.68 -12.53
N LYS A 125 0.80 -3.84 -12.38
CA LYS A 125 2.14 -4.25 -11.93
C LYS A 125 2.63 -5.53 -12.63
N ALA A 126 2.16 -5.75 -13.87
CA ALA A 126 2.22 -7.05 -14.53
C ALA A 126 3.65 -7.46 -14.87
N ASP A 127 4.50 -6.47 -15.20
CA ASP A 127 5.89 -6.65 -15.55
C ASP A 127 6.83 -6.00 -14.53
N LYS A 128 8.05 -6.53 -14.37
CA LYS A 128 9.08 -5.92 -13.50
C LYS A 128 9.38 -4.46 -13.82
N ASN A 129 9.08 -4.01 -15.05
CA ASN A 129 9.34 -2.67 -15.56
C ASN A 129 8.11 -1.75 -15.53
N TRP A 130 7.01 -2.14 -14.86
CA TRP A 130 5.76 -1.36 -14.82
C TRP A 130 5.98 0.11 -14.40
N ILE A 131 6.97 0.36 -13.54
CA ILE A 131 7.31 1.71 -13.08
C ILE A 131 7.96 2.55 -14.19
N ASP A 132 8.74 1.94 -15.07
CA ASP A 132 9.36 2.66 -16.19
C ASP A 132 8.35 2.97 -17.29
N ASP A 133 7.35 2.10 -17.49
CA ASP A 133 6.19 2.41 -18.33
C ASP A 133 5.42 3.61 -17.79
N ALA A 134 5.13 3.62 -16.48
CA ALA A 134 4.48 4.75 -15.82
C ALA A 134 5.28 6.06 -15.99
N LYS A 135 6.60 6.04 -15.77
CA LYS A 135 7.49 7.20 -16.04
C LYS A 135 7.46 7.63 -17.51
N GLY A 136 7.43 6.67 -18.44
CA GLY A 136 7.35 6.92 -19.87
C GLY A 136 6.06 7.65 -20.28
N GLN A 137 4.93 7.26 -19.70
CA GLN A 137 3.64 7.95 -19.90
C GLN A 137 3.61 9.30 -19.20
N PHE A 138 4.16 9.41 -17.99
CA PHE A 138 4.30 10.68 -17.29
C PHE A 138 5.12 11.70 -18.11
N LYS A 139 6.26 11.30 -18.67
CA LYS A 139 7.07 12.14 -19.56
C LYS A 139 6.30 12.64 -20.78
N LYS A 140 5.35 11.84 -21.31
CA LYS A 140 4.48 12.26 -22.42
C LYS A 140 3.37 13.20 -21.94
N ALA A 141 2.78 12.95 -20.78
CA ALA A 141 1.78 13.81 -20.15
C ALA A 141 2.32 15.22 -19.88
N ILE A 142 3.48 15.34 -19.22
CA ILE A 142 4.06 16.66 -18.87
C ILE A 142 4.59 17.44 -20.08
N LYS A 143 4.80 16.77 -21.23
CA LYS A 143 5.09 17.46 -22.50
C LYS A 143 3.86 18.15 -23.08
N ILE A 144 2.67 17.62 -22.81
CA ILE A 144 1.40 18.22 -23.22
C ILE A 144 1.03 19.33 -22.24
N ASP A 145 1.07 19.04 -20.94
CA ASP A 145 0.80 19.99 -19.88
C ASP A 145 1.74 19.74 -18.69
N SER A 146 2.77 20.59 -18.58
CA SER A 146 3.74 20.53 -17.48
C SER A 146 3.13 20.88 -16.12
N SER A 147 1.95 21.47 -16.10
CA SER A 147 1.21 21.86 -14.88
C SER A 147 0.05 20.92 -14.54
N SER A 148 0.00 19.72 -15.16
CA SER A 148 -1.04 18.74 -14.84
C SER A 148 -0.85 18.18 -13.43
N ALA A 149 -1.69 18.63 -12.49
CA ALA A 149 -1.72 18.12 -11.12
C ALA A 149 -2.07 16.63 -11.09
N ALA A 150 -3.03 16.20 -11.90
CA ALA A 150 -3.36 14.79 -12.08
C ALA A 150 -2.15 13.91 -12.49
N ALA A 151 -1.35 14.36 -13.46
CA ALA A 151 -0.18 13.60 -13.90
C ALA A 151 0.85 13.43 -12.78
N HIS A 152 1.14 14.49 -12.02
CA HIS A 152 2.04 14.43 -10.87
C HIS A 152 1.48 13.55 -9.75
N TYR A 153 0.19 13.69 -9.43
CA TYR A 153 -0.46 12.89 -8.39
C TYR A 153 -0.34 11.39 -8.68
N PHE A 154 -0.76 10.95 -9.87
CA PHE A 154 -0.72 9.52 -10.21
C PHE A 154 0.71 8.99 -10.40
N MET A 155 1.67 9.84 -10.77
CA MET A 155 3.08 9.45 -10.75
C MET A 155 3.61 9.30 -9.31
N GLY A 156 3.16 10.14 -8.38
CA GLY A 156 3.44 9.99 -6.94
C GLY A 156 2.89 8.68 -6.38
N VAL A 157 1.66 8.32 -6.75
CA VAL A 157 1.06 7.02 -6.41
C VAL A 157 1.87 5.86 -7.00
N ALA A 158 2.35 5.98 -8.23
CA ALA A 158 3.21 4.98 -8.86
C ALA A 158 4.52 4.80 -8.08
N PHE A 159 5.23 5.89 -7.74
CA PHE A 159 6.45 5.82 -6.95
C PHE A 159 6.22 5.25 -5.53
N LYS A 160 5.13 5.65 -4.85
CA LYS A 160 4.74 5.09 -3.55
C LYS A 160 4.53 3.58 -3.64
N THR A 161 3.83 3.13 -4.68
CA THR A 161 3.60 1.71 -4.97
C THR A 161 4.89 0.94 -5.26
N ALA A 162 5.88 1.61 -5.88
CA ALA A 162 7.22 1.07 -6.09
C ALA A 162 8.10 1.14 -4.82
N LEU A 163 7.56 1.56 -3.67
CA LEU A 163 8.28 1.79 -2.41
C LEU A 163 9.43 2.81 -2.54
N ASN A 164 9.35 3.69 -3.54
CA ASN A 164 10.27 4.79 -3.76
C ASN A 164 9.68 6.07 -3.17
N PHE A 165 9.80 6.20 -1.86
CA PHE A 165 9.22 7.29 -1.08
C PHE A 165 9.88 8.64 -1.37
N ALA A 166 11.16 8.68 -1.78
CA ALA A 166 11.85 9.90 -2.20
C ALA A 166 11.12 10.57 -3.38
N ASP A 167 10.98 9.84 -4.48
CA ASP A 167 10.36 10.36 -5.70
C ASP A 167 8.85 10.58 -5.52
N ALA A 168 8.18 9.71 -4.74
CA ALA A 168 6.76 9.91 -4.41
C ALA A 168 6.54 11.25 -3.71
N GLY A 169 7.38 11.59 -2.72
CA GLY A 169 7.27 12.84 -1.98
C GLY A 169 7.48 14.07 -2.87
N GLN A 170 8.39 13.99 -3.84
CA GLN A 170 8.60 15.08 -4.81
C GLN A 170 7.37 15.27 -5.68
N MET A 171 6.78 14.19 -6.20
CA MET A 171 5.59 14.26 -7.05
C MET A 171 4.37 14.82 -6.30
N PHE A 172 4.11 14.37 -5.06
CA PHE A 172 3.02 14.93 -4.27
C PHE A 172 3.24 16.40 -3.92
N LYS A 173 4.48 16.79 -3.62
CA LYS A 173 4.82 18.20 -3.43
C LYS A 173 4.51 19.04 -4.67
N GLN A 174 4.83 18.55 -5.87
CA GLN A 174 4.48 19.27 -7.11
C GLN A 174 2.96 19.50 -7.25
N VAL A 175 2.12 18.55 -6.81
CA VAL A 175 0.66 18.75 -6.80
C VAL A 175 0.26 19.91 -5.87
N LEU A 176 0.88 20.00 -4.69
CA LEU A 176 0.63 21.09 -3.73
C LEU A 176 1.10 22.45 -4.29
N ASP A 177 2.25 22.46 -4.98
CA ASP A 177 2.80 23.66 -5.62
C ASP A 177 1.90 24.14 -6.78
N ILE A 178 1.35 23.21 -7.57
CA ILE A 178 0.40 23.51 -8.67
C ILE A 178 -0.95 24.01 -8.12
N ASN A 179 -1.40 23.51 -6.97
CA ASN A 179 -2.61 23.92 -6.26
C ASN A 179 -3.91 23.85 -7.09
N ARG A 180 -4.18 22.68 -7.70
CA ARG A 180 -5.40 22.40 -8.48
C ARG A 180 -6.09 21.11 -8.01
N GLU A 181 -6.41 20.19 -8.91
CA GLU A 181 -7.00 18.91 -8.54
C GLU A 181 -6.04 18.06 -7.69
N TYR A 182 -6.58 17.13 -6.90
CA TYR A 182 -5.83 16.21 -6.02
C TYR A 182 -5.03 16.85 -4.88
N VAL A 183 -5.19 18.13 -4.55
CA VAL A 183 -4.42 18.79 -3.47
C VAL A 183 -4.62 18.12 -2.12
N LYS A 184 -5.86 17.78 -1.75
CA LYS A 184 -6.16 17.17 -0.44
C LYS A 184 -5.58 15.75 -0.34
N GLU A 185 -5.72 14.99 -1.41
CA GLU A 185 -5.19 13.64 -1.54
C GLU A 185 -3.66 13.65 -1.52
N ALA A 186 -3.04 14.57 -2.29
CA ALA A 186 -1.60 14.73 -2.32
C ALA A 186 -1.02 15.20 -0.98
N ASP A 187 -1.70 16.08 -0.24
CA ASP A 187 -1.25 16.51 1.09
C ASP A 187 -1.23 15.32 2.07
N THR A 188 -2.30 14.52 2.07
CA THR A 188 -2.38 13.30 2.88
C THR A 188 -1.24 12.33 2.56
N GLU A 189 -1.02 12.07 1.28
CA GLU A 189 0.02 11.15 0.80
C GLU A 189 1.44 11.68 1.02
N TRP A 190 1.64 12.99 0.84
CA TRP A 190 2.91 13.66 1.11
C TRP A 190 3.26 13.55 2.59
N ASN A 191 2.32 13.83 3.49
CA ASN A 191 2.52 13.71 4.94
C ASN A 191 2.88 12.28 5.36
N LEU A 192 2.21 11.26 4.81
CA LEU A 192 2.55 9.86 5.03
C LEU A 192 3.97 9.56 4.57
N VAL A 193 4.30 9.89 3.32
CA VAL A 193 5.62 9.64 2.72
C VAL A 193 6.74 10.34 3.48
N GLN A 194 6.53 11.58 3.94
CA GLN A 194 7.48 12.30 4.79
C GLN A 194 7.72 11.57 6.12
N LYS A 195 6.68 11.05 6.76
CA LYS A 195 6.83 10.22 7.98
C LYS A 195 7.63 8.95 7.69
N ILE A 196 7.37 8.26 6.57
CA ILE A 196 8.10 7.05 6.19
C ILE A 196 9.58 7.34 5.94
N GLN A 197 9.89 8.45 5.24
CA GLN A 197 11.28 8.89 5.03
C GLN A 197 11.98 9.19 6.35
N ARG A 198 11.29 9.82 7.31
CA ARG A 198 11.79 10.02 8.67
C ARG A 198 11.94 8.70 9.41
N ALA A 199 11.12 7.68 9.16
CA ALA A 199 11.30 6.40 9.83
C ALA A 199 12.52 5.62 9.30
N MET A 200 12.99 5.93 8.08
CA MET A 200 14.15 5.31 7.41
C MET A 200 14.10 3.76 7.43
N PRO A 201 13.02 3.12 6.97
CA PRO A 201 12.95 1.66 6.91
C PRO A 201 14.08 1.08 6.04
N GLY A 202 14.81 0.12 6.60
CA GLY A 202 15.96 -0.52 5.97
C GLY A 202 15.58 -1.71 5.07
N THR A 203 14.43 -2.34 5.29
CA THR A 203 14.01 -3.54 4.57
C THR A 203 12.78 -3.31 3.71
N ILE A 204 12.57 -4.19 2.72
CA ILE A 204 11.36 -4.15 1.89
C ILE A 204 10.12 -4.45 2.75
N THR A 205 10.23 -5.36 3.72
CA THR A 205 9.16 -5.67 4.68
C THR A 205 8.81 -4.43 5.50
N GLY A 206 9.80 -3.74 6.07
CA GLY A 206 9.58 -2.48 6.78
C GLY A 206 8.90 -1.43 5.91
N LYS A 207 9.36 -1.24 4.66
CA LYS A 207 8.72 -0.33 3.70
C LYS A 207 7.26 -0.67 3.39
N LYS A 208 6.91 -1.96 3.30
CA LYS A 208 5.52 -2.42 3.10
C LYS A 208 4.67 -2.19 4.34
N ILE A 209 5.18 -2.55 5.50
CA ILE A 209 4.51 -2.34 6.79
C ILE A 209 4.26 -0.85 7.03
N ALA A 210 5.18 0.03 6.61
CA ALA A 210 5.02 1.48 6.72
C ALA A 210 3.75 2.04 6.05
N LEU A 211 3.18 1.31 5.09
CA LEU A 211 1.95 1.69 4.38
C LEU A 211 0.67 1.13 5.03
N LEU A 212 0.78 0.32 6.08
CA LEU A 212 -0.37 -0.25 6.78
C LEU A 212 -0.98 0.77 7.76
N GLU A 213 -2.31 0.92 7.69
CA GLU A 213 -3.07 1.73 8.65
C GLU A 213 -3.01 1.18 10.08
N ARG A 214 -2.84 -0.13 10.21
CA ARG A 214 -2.73 -0.85 11.47
C ARG A 214 -1.86 -2.09 11.29
N ILE A 215 -0.94 -2.31 12.21
CA ILE A 215 -0.10 -3.52 12.23
C ILE A 215 -0.78 -4.63 13.04
N ASN A 216 -0.48 -5.86 12.68
CA ASN A 216 -0.80 -7.04 13.48
C ASN A 216 0.44 -7.59 14.22
N ARG A 217 0.26 -8.65 15.00
CA ARG A 217 1.34 -9.30 15.77
C ARG A 217 2.48 -9.81 14.88
N ALA A 218 2.17 -10.34 13.69
CA ALA A 218 3.19 -10.81 12.76
C ALA A 218 4.02 -9.66 12.17
N ASP A 219 3.36 -8.54 11.82
CA ASP A 219 4.03 -7.33 11.35
C ASP A 219 4.97 -6.78 12.43
N ALA A 220 4.52 -6.71 13.69
CA ALA A 220 5.35 -6.28 14.81
C ALA A 220 6.57 -7.21 15.00
N ALA A 221 6.39 -8.53 14.88
CA ALA A 221 7.49 -9.48 14.94
C ALA A 221 8.52 -9.26 13.83
N ALA A 222 8.06 -9.10 12.58
CA ALA A 222 8.92 -8.80 11.44
C ALA A 222 9.66 -7.48 11.61
N LEU A 223 8.99 -6.42 12.10
CA LEU A 223 9.65 -5.15 12.39
C LEU A 223 10.76 -5.30 13.44
N PHE A 224 10.54 -6.04 14.53
CA PHE A 224 11.57 -6.23 15.55
C PHE A 224 12.74 -7.12 15.08
N MET A 225 12.47 -8.14 14.27
CA MET A 225 13.50 -9.02 13.73
C MET A 225 14.30 -8.36 12.60
N GLU A 226 13.63 -7.80 11.61
CA GLU A 226 14.27 -7.29 10.40
C GLU A 226 14.82 -5.86 10.58
N GLU A 227 14.02 -4.97 11.18
CA GLU A 227 14.40 -3.56 11.32
C GLU A 227 15.21 -3.34 12.59
N LEU A 228 14.71 -3.76 13.76
CA LEU A 228 15.43 -3.56 15.02
C LEU A 228 16.59 -4.52 15.22
N LYS A 229 16.58 -5.69 14.55
CA LYS A 229 17.59 -6.75 14.70
C LYS A 229 17.76 -7.21 16.14
N ILE A 230 16.62 -7.44 16.79
CA ILE A 230 16.53 -7.75 18.22
C ILE A 230 17.37 -8.96 18.64
N ASP A 231 17.51 -9.97 17.77
CA ASP A 231 18.33 -11.16 18.01
C ASP A 231 19.81 -10.81 18.20
N ALA A 232 20.33 -9.88 17.40
CA ALA A 232 21.69 -9.37 17.51
C ALA A 232 21.86 -8.49 18.76
N LEU A 233 20.82 -7.73 19.14
CA LEU A 233 20.85 -6.91 20.35
C LEU A 233 20.88 -7.75 21.62
N TYR A 234 20.08 -8.81 21.67
CA TYR A 234 20.01 -9.68 22.84
C TYR A 234 21.31 -10.51 22.98
N LYS A 235 21.86 -11.02 21.87
CA LYS A 235 23.14 -11.76 21.87
C LYS A 235 24.35 -10.93 22.32
N LYS A 236 24.36 -9.62 22.08
CA LYS A 236 25.46 -8.73 22.52
C LYS A 236 25.46 -8.51 24.03
N ARG A 237 24.34 -8.79 24.72
CA ARG A 237 24.11 -8.46 26.13
C ARG A 237 23.99 -9.69 27.03
N THR A 238 23.79 -10.90 26.48
CA THR A 238 23.99 -12.13 27.25
C THR A 238 25.44 -12.18 27.70
N PRO A 239 25.72 -12.24 29.02
CA PRO A 239 27.07 -12.53 29.49
C PRO A 239 27.49 -13.83 28.82
N LYS A 240 28.69 -13.87 28.22
CA LYS A 240 29.33 -15.16 27.92
C LYS A 240 29.60 -15.83 29.25
N THR A 241 28.61 -16.56 29.77
CA THR A 241 28.85 -17.53 30.84
C THR A 241 29.70 -18.61 30.20
N PHE A 242 31.01 -18.48 30.32
CA PHE A 242 31.91 -19.60 30.11
C PHE A 242 31.55 -20.61 31.20
N ASP A 243 30.82 -21.63 30.79
CA ASP A 243 30.50 -22.77 31.63
C ASP A 243 31.81 -23.56 31.83
N ASN A 244 32.58 -23.16 32.84
CA ASN A 244 33.82 -23.84 33.24
C ASN A 244 33.54 -25.13 34.03
N ALA A 245 32.27 -25.55 34.16
CA ALA A 245 31.93 -26.83 34.73
C ALA A 245 32.31 -27.95 33.75
N PHE A 246 32.99 -28.98 34.27
CA PHE A 246 33.28 -30.21 33.54
C PHE A 246 31.95 -30.84 33.07
N LYS A 247 31.73 -30.87 31.75
CA LYS A 247 30.60 -31.58 31.15
C LYS A 247 31.04 -32.99 30.76
N ASP A 248 30.35 -33.99 31.32
CA ASP A 248 30.49 -35.37 30.90
C ASP A 248 30.26 -35.47 29.37
N PRO A 249 31.17 -36.10 28.59
CA PRO A 249 31.04 -36.24 27.13
C PRO A 249 29.72 -36.86 26.65
N GLU A 250 29.06 -37.67 27.49
CA GLU A 250 27.74 -38.25 27.21
C GLU A 250 26.61 -37.23 27.40
N GLN A 251 26.71 -36.33 28.39
CA GLN A 251 25.71 -35.28 28.65
C GLN A 251 25.88 -34.05 27.73
N ALA A 252 27.08 -33.81 27.22
CA ALA A 252 27.35 -32.76 26.25
C ALA A 252 26.67 -33.00 24.87
N LYS A 253 26.30 -34.25 24.56
CA LYS A 253 25.51 -34.60 23.37
C LYS A 253 24.01 -34.31 23.51
N VAL A 254 23.52 -34.04 24.73
CA VAL A 254 22.10 -33.80 25.03
C VAL A 254 21.78 -32.30 25.12
N GLY A 255 22.78 -31.42 25.13
CA GLY A 255 22.63 -29.97 25.32
C GLY A 255 22.44 -29.11 24.07
N ALA A 256 22.20 -29.70 22.89
CA ALA A 256 22.10 -28.99 21.61
C ALA A 256 20.73 -29.17 20.94
N GLY A 257 19.66 -28.90 21.69
CA GLY A 257 18.30 -29.03 21.19
C GLY A 257 17.28 -28.34 22.08
N ALA A 258 17.42 -27.02 22.29
CA ALA A 258 16.26 -26.24 22.69
C ALA A 258 15.26 -26.37 21.53
N ALA A 259 14.19 -27.15 21.73
CA ALA A 259 13.13 -27.29 20.75
C ALA A 259 12.67 -25.87 20.37
N SER A 260 12.73 -25.54 19.07
CA SER A 260 12.19 -24.28 18.55
C SER A 260 10.77 -24.11 19.09
N LYS A 261 10.52 -23.02 19.82
CA LYS A 261 9.17 -22.67 20.26
C LYS A 261 8.37 -22.28 19.02
N THR A 262 7.79 -23.26 18.36
CA THR A 262 6.99 -23.06 17.14
C THR A 262 5.52 -23.03 17.51
N ALA A 263 4.81 -21.97 17.12
CA ALA A 263 3.37 -21.86 17.28
C ALA A 263 2.62 -22.74 16.26
N THR A 264 1.42 -23.18 16.62
CA THR A 264 0.66 -24.18 15.83
C THR A 264 -0.03 -23.60 14.59
N ASP A 265 -0.23 -22.30 14.53
CA ASP A 265 -1.03 -21.57 13.53
C ASP A 265 -0.19 -20.78 12.50
N ILE A 266 1.14 -20.96 12.50
CA ILE A 266 2.07 -20.18 11.64
C ILE A 266 2.75 -21.00 10.55
N ALA A 267 2.41 -22.28 10.39
CA ALA A 267 3.13 -23.22 9.54
C ALA A 267 3.28 -22.74 8.06
N THR A 268 2.25 -22.08 7.53
CA THR A 268 2.21 -21.52 6.16
C THR A 268 2.31 -20.00 6.13
N HIS A 269 2.54 -19.36 7.28
CA HIS A 269 2.57 -17.90 7.37
C HIS A 269 3.84 -17.34 6.70
N PRO A 270 3.76 -16.30 5.84
CA PRO A 270 4.92 -15.74 5.16
C PRO A 270 6.03 -15.25 6.11
N LEU A 271 5.64 -14.73 7.28
CA LEU A 271 6.55 -14.23 8.32
C LEU A 271 6.89 -15.29 9.39
N LYS A 272 6.74 -16.59 9.09
CA LYS A 272 6.98 -17.67 10.05
C LYS A 272 8.35 -17.55 10.74
N ALA A 273 9.40 -17.32 9.97
CA ALA A 273 10.76 -17.23 10.50
C ALA A 273 10.93 -16.07 11.51
N ASP A 274 10.32 -14.92 11.23
CA ASP A 274 10.36 -13.76 12.13
C ASP A 274 9.57 -14.05 13.42
N ILE A 275 8.41 -14.70 13.30
CA ILE A 275 7.59 -15.09 14.44
C ILE A 275 8.34 -16.10 15.33
N GLU A 276 8.92 -17.15 14.74
CA GLU A 276 9.72 -18.14 15.48
C GLU A 276 10.93 -17.48 16.18
N GLY A 277 11.59 -16.55 15.51
CA GLY A 277 12.68 -15.76 16.09
C GLY A 277 12.23 -14.95 17.31
N ILE A 278 11.09 -14.29 17.22
CA ILE A 278 10.53 -13.52 18.34
C ILE A 278 10.11 -14.40 19.52
N LEU A 279 9.49 -15.55 19.25
CA LEU A 279 9.12 -16.51 20.29
C LEU A 279 10.37 -17.02 21.04
N GLN A 280 11.49 -17.16 20.35
CA GLN A 280 12.77 -17.52 20.97
C GLN A 280 13.35 -16.39 21.83
N MET A 281 13.11 -15.12 21.47
CA MET A 281 13.56 -13.95 22.25
C MET A 281 12.62 -13.62 23.43
N GLU A 282 11.48 -14.32 23.53
CA GLU A 282 10.48 -14.18 24.60
C GLU A 282 10.03 -12.73 24.82
N VAL A 283 9.83 -11.96 23.75
CA VAL A 283 9.41 -10.55 23.84
C VAL A 283 8.01 -10.45 24.41
N ARG A 284 7.86 -9.66 25.48
CA ARG A 284 6.57 -9.49 26.15
C ARG A 284 5.54 -8.89 25.20
N GLY A 285 4.36 -9.51 25.13
CA GLY A 285 3.28 -9.14 24.22
C GLY A 285 3.32 -9.88 22.88
N LEU A 286 4.38 -10.65 22.57
CA LEU A 286 4.50 -11.49 21.38
C LEU A 286 4.74 -12.97 21.74
N GLU A 287 4.34 -13.40 22.93
CA GLU A 287 4.39 -14.80 23.34
C GLU A 287 3.30 -15.63 22.64
N ALA A 288 3.50 -16.94 22.57
CA ALA A 288 2.41 -17.85 22.22
C ALA A 288 1.35 -17.85 23.33
N TYR A 289 0.09 -17.94 22.94
CA TYR A 289 -1.03 -18.11 23.85
C TYR A 289 -0.98 -19.48 24.52
N PRO A 290 -1.70 -19.68 25.66
CA PRO A 290 -1.73 -20.97 26.36
C PRO A 290 -2.21 -22.16 25.50
N ASP A 291 -2.94 -21.89 24.42
CA ASP A 291 -3.39 -22.89 23.45
C ASP A 291 -2.32 -23.26 22.39
N GLY A 292 -1.11 -22.69 22.50
CA GLY A 292 0.01 -22.90 21.58
C GLY A 292 -0.06 -22.08 20.28
N THR A 293 -1.08 -21.22 20.12
CA THR A 293 -1.23 -20.34 18.96
C THR A 293 -0.44 -19.03 19.13
N PHE A 294 -0.05 -18.40 18.03
CA PHE A 294 0.57 -17.06 18.03
C PHE A 294 -0.44 -15.95 17.65
N ARG A 295 -1.48 -16.28 16.89
CA ARG A 295 -2.52 -15.38 16.38
C ARG A 295 -1.92 -14.22 15.56
N PRO A 296 -1.28 -14.51 14.41
CA PRO A 296 -0.53 -13.51 13.65
C PRO A 296 -1.37 -12.31 13.20
N ALA A 297 -2.68 -12.49 13.01
CA ALA A 297 -3.59 -11.46 12.52
C ALA A 297 -4.15 -10.52 13.62
N ASP A 298 -3.92 -10.80 14.91
CA ASP A 298 -4.45 -9.93 15.97
C ASP A 298 -3.79 -8.55 15.88
N ILE A 299 -4.63 -7.51 15.97
CA ILE A 299 -4.20 -6.12 15.85
C ILE A 299 -3.40 -5.71 17.09
N VAL A 300 -2.31 -4.99 16.87
CA VAL A 300 -1.50 -4.43 17.96
C VAL A 300 -1.99 -3.03 18.28
N ASP A 301 -2.48 -2.84 19.50
CA ASP A 301 -2.80 -1.54 20.06
C ASP A 301 -1.59 -0.84 20.68
N ARG A 302 -1.72 0.46 20.94
CA ARG A 302 -0.63 1.31 21.43
C ARG A 302 -0.13 0.91 22.82
N ALA A 303 -1.01 0.44 23.70
CA ALA A 303 -0.63 -0.04 25.03
C ALA A 303 0.20 -1.31 24.95
N THR A 304 -0.26 -2.28 24.16
CA THR A 304 0.42 -3.55 23.91
C THR A 304 1.78 -3.32 23.24
N TYR A 305 1.85 -2.39 22.28
CA TYR A 305 3.13 -2.00 21.68
C TYR A 305 4.06 -1.34 22.69
N ALA A 306 3.57 -0.45 23.56
CA ALA A 306 4.37 0.14 24.63
C ALA A 306 4.95 -0.93 25.59
N MET A 307 4.18 -1.97 25.91
CA MET A 307 4.65 -3.10 26.71
C MET A 307 5.78 -3.87 26.03
N MET A 308 5.69 -4.09 24.71
CA MET A 308 6.76 -4.71 23.92
C MET A 308 8.03 -3.86 23.95
N ILE A 309 7.90 -2.55 23.71
CA ILE A 309 9.04 -1.63 23.70
C ILE A 309 9.71 -1.56 25.06
N GLU A 310 8.95 -1.47 26.16
CA GLU A 310 9.53 -1.48 27.51
C GLU A 310 10.32 -2.75 27.78
N ASP A 311 9.78 -3.93 27.43
CA ASP A 311 10.46 -5.21 27.62
C ASP A 311 11.79 -5.26 26.84
N ILE A 312 11.76 -4.79 25.58
CA ILE A 312 12.96 -4.66 24.75
C ILE A 312 13.97 -3.72 25.42
N LEU A 313 13.54 -2.56 25.90
CA LEU A 313 14.43 -1.61 26.58
C LEU A 313 15.05 -2.24 27.83
N ILE A 314 14.28 -2.92 28.67
CA ILE A 314 14.79 -3.62 29.86
C ILE A 314 15.85 -4.64 29.46
N LYS A 315 15.53 -5.52 28.50
CA LYS A 315 16.43 -6.60 28.09
C LYS A 315 17.70 -6.09 27.40
N VAL A 316 17.59 -5.06 26.56
CA VAL A 316 18.76 -4.49 25.88
C VAL A 316 19.61 -3.66 26.83
N THR A 317 19.02 -2.89 27.74
CA THR A 317 19.79 -2.03 28.65
C THR A 317 20.29 -2.75 29.90
N GLY A 318 19.63 -3.84 30.31
CA GLY A 318 19.82 -4.49 31.61
C GLY A 318 19.21 -3.73 32.78
N ASP A 319 18.47 -2.66 32.52
CA ASP A 319 17.88 -1.80 33.56
C ASP A 319 16.51 -2.33 33.99
N ASN A 320 16.52 -3.24 34.98
CA ASN A 320 15.30 -3.79 35.57
C ASN A 320 14.48 -2.75 36.34
N THR A 321 15.03 -1.56 36.65
CA THR A 321 14.29 -0.51 37.37
C THR A 321 13.17 0.07 36.51
N LEU A 322 13.24 -0.09 35.18
CA LEU A 322 12.20 0.41 34.28
C LEU A 322 10.85 -0.26 34.53
N ALA A 323 10.83 -1.55 34.89
CA ALA A 323 9.61 -2.31 35.12
C ALA A 323 8.70 -1.76 36.25
N THR A 324 9.26 -0.93 37.14
CA THR A 324 8.55 -0.37 38.29
C THR A 324 8.69 1.14 38.43
N LYS A 325 9.38 1.80 37.49
CA LYS A 325 9.81 3.21 37.57
C LYS A 325 8.70 4.21 37.88
N PHE A 326 7.49 3.96 37.37
CA PHE A 326 6.36 4.87 37.47
C PHE A 326 5.23 4.34 38.36
N ILE A 327 5.42 3.23 39.07
CA ILE A 327 4.42 2.74 40.03
C ILE A 327 4.17 3.80 41.11
N GLY A 328 2.91 4.17 41.30
CA GLY A 328 2.50 5.21 42.25
C GLY A 328 2.61 6.65 41.72
N SER A 329 3.07 6.86 40.49
CA SER A 329 3.08 8.18 39.86
C SER A 329 1.71 8.58 39.30
N THR A 330 1.49 9.88 39.14
CA THR A 330 0.28 10.42 38.51
C THR A 330 0.43 10.40 36.98
N SER A 331 -0.64 10.01 36.29
CA SER A 331 -0.66 10.02 34.83
C SER A 331 -0.74 11.45 34.28
N PRO A 332 0.07 11.79 33.25
CA PRO A 332 -0.09 13.02 32.48
C PRO A 332 -1.16 12.90 31.38
N PHE A 333 -1.68 11.69 31.11
CA PHE A 333 -2.68 11.44 30.07
C PHE A 333 -4.07 11.24 30.72
N PRO A 334 -5.12 11.92 30.21
CA PRO A 334 -6.46 11.86 30.79
C PRO A 334 -7.12 10.48 30.64
N ASP A 335 -6.71 9.69 29.64
CA ASP A 335 -7.25 8.39 29.31
C ASP A 335 -6.40 7.21 29.80
N LEU A 336 -5.39 7.48 30.63
CA LEU A 336 -4.48 6.48 31.18
C LEU A 336 -4.53 6.50 32.70
N ARG A 337 -5.26 5.56 33.30
CA ARG A 337 -5.28 5.40 34.76
C ARG A 337 -4.02 4.70 35.26
N SER A 338 -3.57 5.08 36.46
CA SER A 338 -2.34 4.57 37.08
C SER A 338 -2.39 3.11 37.51
N ASP A 339 -3.58 2.52 37.60
CA ASP A 339 -3.82 1.14 38.00
C ASP A 339 -3.94 0.17 36.81
N LEU A 340 -3.82 0.66 35.56
CA LEU A 340 -3.84 -0.18 34.37
C LEU A 340 -2.54 -0.98 34.23
N PRO A 341 -2.60 -2.24 33.74
CA PRO A 341 -1.43 -3.12 33.67
C PRO A 341 -0.31 -2.60 32.75
N TYR A 342 -0.65 -1.75 31.78
CA TYR A 342 0.28 -1.13 30.84
C TYR A 342 0.68 0.31 31.24
N PHE A 343 0.20 0.83 32.37
CA PHE A 343 0.48 2.20 32.82
C PHE A 343 1.98 2.49 32.87
N ASN A 344 2.73 1.63 33.57
CA ASN A 344 4.17 1.80 33.72
C ASN A 344 4.87 1.79 32.35
N SER A 345 4.52 0.84 31.48
CA SER A 345 5.08 0.73 30.13
C SER A 345 4.86 1.99 29.31
N VAL A 346 3.63 2.51 29.30
CA VAL A 346 3.27 3.75 28.58
C VAL A 346 4.08 4.93 29.14
N MET A 347 4.19 5.05 30.46
CA MET A 347 4.99 6.10 31.10
C MET A 347 6.48 6.00 30.77
N VAL A 348 7.05 4.79 30.73
CA VAL A 348 8.45 4.56 30.35
C VAL A 348 8.72 5.04 28.92
N VAL A 349 7.90 4.61 27.96
CA VAL A 349 8.16 4.93 26.55
C VAL A 349 7.84 6.38 26.20
N THR A 350 6.88 6.99 26.88
CA THR A 350 6.51 8.41 26.63
C THR A 350 7.45 9.38 27.32
N SER A 351 7.90 9.11 28.55
CA SER A 351 8.89 9.94 29.25
C SER A 351 10.26 9.98 28.57
N ARG A 352 10.57 8.97 27.74
CA ARG A 352 11.77 8.91 26.88
C ARG A 352 11.57 9.51 25.49
N GLY A 353 10.35 9.98 25.19
CA GLY A 353 9.99 10.49 23.87
C GLY A 353 9.94 9.43 22.77
N ILE A 354 9.97 8.14 23.11
CA ILE A 354 9.92 7.02 22.16
C ILE A 354 8.54 6.93 21.53
N MET A 355 7.49 7.00 22.35
CA MET A 355 6.10 7.17 21.92
C MET A 355 5.57 8.53 22.39
N GLU A 356 4.58 9.07 21.69
CA GLU A 356 3.99 10.38 21.99
C GLU A 356 2.49 10.24 22.20
N ALA A 357 1.82 11.28 22.73
CA ALA A 357 0.36 11.35 22.73
C ALA A 357 -0.19 11.15 21.31
N LYS A 358 -1.35 10.50 21.17
CA LYS A 358 -1.98 10.33 19.86
C LYS A 358 -2.50 11.66 19.33
N ASP A 359 -3.06 12.46 20.24
CA ASP A 359 -3.62 13.77 19.93
C ASP A 359 -3.02 14.81 20.88
N ILE A 360 -2.27 15.76 20.32
CA ILE A 360 -1.61 16.82 21.07
C ILE A 360 -2.64 17.80 21.67
N THR A 361 -3.82 17.91 21.04
CA THR A 361 -4.88 18.83 21.48
C THR A 361 -5.66 18.30 22.68
N THR A 362 -5.98 17.00 22.68
CA THR A 362 -6.65 16.36 23.82
C THR A 362 -5.68 15.89 24.90
N GLY A 363 -4.40 15.70 24.52
CA GLY A 363 -3.39 15.12 25.40
C GLY A 363 -3.59 13.62 25.64
N GLU A 364 -4.44 12.94 24.87
CA GLU A 364 -4.74 11.52 25.03
C GLU A 364 -3.63 10.62 24.48
N PHE A 365 -3.32 9.55 25.20
CA PHE A 365 -2.42 8.51 24.71
C PHE A 365 -3.12 7.55 23.73
N ALA A 366 -4.42 7.32 23.92
CA ALA A 366 -5.28 6.39 23.22
C ALA A 366 -4.77 4.93 23.24
N PRO A 367 -4.69 4.29 24.42
CA PRO A 367 -4.03 2.99 24.60
C PRO A 367 -4.61 1.87 23.72
N LEU A 368 -5.92 1.87 23.49
CA LEU A 368 -6.63 0.84 22.71
C LEU A 368 -6.68 1.15 21.20
N SER A 369 -6.11 2.27 20.75
CA SER A 369 -6.03 2.56 19.32
C SER A 369 -4.97 1.68 18.65
N PRO A 370 -5.22 1.21 17.41
CA PRO A 370 -4.22 0.46 16.66
C PRO A 370 -2.98 1.30 16.37
N VAL A 371 -1.84 0.64 16.19
CA VAL A 371 -0.58 1.29 15.79
C VAL A 371 -0.44 1.29 14.26
N PRO A 372 -0.36 2.46 13.59
CA PRO A 372 0.00 2.54 12.18
C PRO A 372 1.43 2.06 11.95
N GLY A 373 1.69 1.41 10.81
CA GLY A 373 3.01 0.82 10.58
C GLY A 373 4.14 1.84 10.46
N VAL A 374 3.86 3.04 9.94
CA VAL A 374 4.84 4.14 9.94
C VAL A 374 5.18 4.62 11.35
N ASP A 375 4.21 4.64 12.27
CA ASP A 375 4.43 5.06 13.65
C ASP A 375 5.24 4.00 14.41
N ALA A 376 5.00 2.71 14.15
CA ALA A 376 5.83 1.62 14.68
C ALA A 376 7.30 1.73 14.24
N LEU A 377 7.55 2.07 12.98
CA LEU A 377 8.91 2.30 12.49
C LEU A 377 9.56 3.55 13.09
N LEU A 378 8.81 4.63 13.31
CA LEU A 378 9.31 5.82 14.01
C LEU A 378 9.73 5.49 15.44
N VAL A 379 8.96 4.65 16.13
CA VAL A 379 9.32 4.12 17.46
C VAL A 379 10.62 3.31 17.40
N ILE A 380 10.75 2.40 16.43
CA ILE A 380 11.99 1.61 16.25
C ILE A 380 13.19 2.51 15.96
N ARG A 381 13.02 3.55 15.14
CA ARG A 381 14.09 4.53 14.87
C ARG A 381 14.52 5.23 16.16
N LYS A 382 13.57 5.73 16.97
CA LYS A 382 13.86 6.38 18.25
C LYS A 382 14.57 5.45 19.24
N ILE A 383 14.19 4.18 19.28
CA ILE A 383 14.89 3.16 20.08
C ILE A 383 16.33 2.98 19.61
N LYS A 384 16.58 2.90 18.29
CA LYS A 384 17.95 2.83 17.75
C LYS A 384 18.78 4.07 18.09
N GLU A 385 18.18 5.27 18.08
CA GLU A 385 18.80 6.53 18.52
C GLU A 385 19.19 6.49 20.00
N GLU A 386 18.27 6.09 20.86
CA GLU A 386 18.52 5.99 22.30
C GLU A 386 19.61 4.97 22.64
N LEU A 387 19.61 3.83 21.94
CA LEU A 387 20.57 2.76 22.15
C LEU A 387 21.90 2.95 21.38
N LYS A 388 22.01 4.02 20.56
CA LYS A 388 23.18 4.34 19.72
C LYS A 388 23.59 3.21 18.76
N ILE A 389 22.62 2.64 18.04
CA ILE A 389 22.80 1.46 17.16
C ILE A 389 22.79 1.85 15.67
N PHE A 390 23.47 2.94 15.28
CA PHE A 390 23.60 3.35 13.86
C PHE A 390 24.93 2.97 13.25
#